data_AF-A0A2U0S0S3-F1
#
_entry.id   AF-A0A2U0S0S3-F1
#
_cell.length_a   1.000
_cell.length_b   1.000
_cell.length_c   1.000
_cell.angle_alpha   90.00
_cell.angle_beta   90.00
_cell.angle_gamma   90.00
#
_symmetry.space_group_name_H-M   'P 1'
#
loop_
_entity.id
_entity.type
_entity.pdbx_description
1 polymer ?
#
loop_
_entity_poly.entity_id
_entity_poly.type
_entity_poly.pdbx_seq_one_letter_code
_entity_poly.pdbx_strand_id
1 'polypeptide(L)'
;MASIDAKTVFKNIVIGLLAAGLFFSMLTLTYSWIKILIVASFLVCSIIWLLSHGKLKKALKYLVISLMVFGICFTSFESYVFTKAGYPSTYDASAPDVTLSYPNILYVSLTEIVQGIKETTAFTLFSLEHSGTLSLEDIELSTTRPNGRIEVSFYAESSSMGIRFASSAGHHYVTSVTPWIGLPSSQLYFQKQTPEETLSQFDNLGLQWFYDQACEQYQNKTGTRPNVTSLDVSTQWQEYGGYQGMTLLLSGWQQVNNDPEDLFHAEFQPDGTMLYISIPTN
;
A
#
# COMPACT_ATOMS: atom_id res chain seq x y z
N MET A 1 -26.45 -39.60 -36.33
CA MET A 1 -25.90 -38.88 -35.16
C MET A 1 -24.40 -39.08 -35.16
N ALA A 2 -23.61 -38.06 -35.48
CA ALA A 2 -22.15 -38.15 -35.40
C ALA A 2 -21.75 -38.23 -33.92
N SER A 3 -20.97 -39.24 -33.53
CA SER A 3 -20.46 -39.32 -32.17
C SER A 3 -19.50 -38.15 -31.95
N ILE A 4 -19.83 -37.31 -30.98
CA ILE A 4 -18.96 -36.23 -30.55
C ILE A 4 -17.77 -36.90 -29.86
N ASP A 5 -16.60 -36.84 -30.51
CA ASP A 5 -15.37 -37.40 -29.97
C ASP A 5 -14.95 -36.63 -28.70
N ALA A 6 -15.06 -37.29 -27.55
CA ALA A 6 -14.74 -36.73 -26.24
C ALA A 6 -13.30 -36.20 -26.17
N LYS A 7 -12.36 -36.77 -26.93
CA LYS A 7 -10.99 -36.24 -27.04
C LYS A 7 -10.95 -34.87 -27.70
N THR A 8 -11.77 -34.67 -28.73
CA THR A 8 -11.86 -33.39 -29.45
C THR A 8 -12.52 -32.32 -28.57
N VAL A 9 -13.56 -32.68 -27.80
CA VAL A 9 -14.18 -31.77 -26.82
C VAL A 9 -13.21 -31.38 -25.72
N PHE A 10 -12.51 -32.34 -25.10
CA PHE A 10 -11.55 -32.06 -24.05
C PHE A 10 -10.40 -31.17 -24.54
N LYS A 11 -9.90 -31.42 -25.75
CA LYS A 11 -8.85 -30.61 -26.37
C LYS A 11 -9.31 -29.18 -26.62
N ASN A 12 -10.56 -28.98 -27.03
CA ASN A 12 -11.14 -27.65 -27.24
C ASN A 12 -11.40 -26.91 -25.91
N ILE A 13 -11.80 -27.62 -24.85
CA ILE A 13 -11.93 -27.04 -23.50
C ILE A 13 -10.58 -26.58 -22.98
N VAL A 14 -9.53 -27.39 -23.12
CA VAL A 14 -8.17 -27.02 -22.71
C VAL A 14 -7.67 -25.83 -23.52
N ILE A 15 -7.88 -25.81 -24.85
CA ILE A 15 -7.52 -24.66 -25.69
C ILE A 15 -8.32 -23.41 -25.29
N GLY A 16 -9.60 -23.55 -24.95
CA GLY A 16 -10.45 -22.45 -24.48
C GLY A 16 -10.01 -21.87 -23.14
N LEU A 17 -9.68 -22.73 -22.17
CA LEU A 17 -9.11 -22.32 -20.88
C LEU A 17 -7.75 -21.65 -21.04
N LEU A 18 -6.92 -22.17 -21.96
CA LEU A 18 -5.61 -21.62 -22.27
C LEU A 18 -5.72 -20.26 -22.98
N ALA A 19 -6.67 -20.09 -23.89
CA ALA A 19 -6.97 -18.83 -24.55
C ALA A 19 -7.55 -17.80 -23.57
N ALA A 20 -8.43 -18.24 -22.66
CA ALA A 20 -8.93 -17.40 -21.57
C ALA A 20 -7.81 -16.96 -20.62
N GLY A 21 -6.91 -17.88 -20.25
CA GLY A 21 -5.72 -17.57 -19.44
C GLY A 21 -4.77 -16.59 -20.13
N LEU A 22 -4.57 -16.73 -21.45
CA LEU A 22 -3.80 -15.77 -22.26
C LEU A 22 -4.48 -14.41 -22.39
N PHE A 23 -5.80 -14.38 -22.51
CA PHE A 23 -6.56 -13.14 -22.61
C PHE A 23 -6.58 -12.40 -21.25
N PHE A 24 -6.74 -13.15 -20.16
CA PHE A 24 -6.67 -12.62 -18.79
C PHE A 24 -5.26 -12.17 -18.45
N SER A 25 -4.23 -12.91 -18.89
CA SER A 25 -2.84 -12.45 -18.76
C SER A 25 -2.58 -11.22 -19.63
N MET A 26 -3.11 -11.13 -20.85
CA MET A 26 -3.00 -9.91 -21.67
C MET A 26 -3.65 -8.69 -21.02
N LEU A 27 -4.78 -8.85 -20.32
CA LEU A 27 -5.40 -7.78 -19.53
C LEU A 27 -4.56 -7.38 -18.30
N THR A 28 -3.76 -8.27 -17.73
CA THR A 28 -2.80 -7.96 -16.65
C THR A 28 -1.42 -7.53 -17.16
N LEU A 29 -1.10 -7.80 -18.43
CA LEU A 29 0.12 -7.36 -19.13
C LEU A 29 0.06 -5.88 -19.53
N THR A 30 -1.14 -5.32 -19.73
CA THR A 30 -1.33 -3.93 -20.19
C THR A 30 -0.78 -2.85 -19.26
N TYR A 31 -0.37 -3.20 -18.03
CA TYR A 31 0.10 -2.25 -17.02
C TYR A 31 1.55 -2.45 -16.56
N SER A 32 2.30 -3.43 -17.10
CA SER A 32 3.69 -3.68 -16.70
C SER A 32 4.62 -3.99 -17.88
N TRP A 33 5.56 -3.07 -18.13
CA TRP A 33 6.57 -3.19 -19.20
C TRP A 33 7.53 -4.36 -18.96
N ILE A 34 7.77 -4.74 -17.70
CA ILE A 34 8.59 -5.91 -17.34
C ILE A 34 7.96 -7.16 -17.94
N LYS A 35 6.64 -7.30 -17.79
CA LYS A 35 5.93 -8.45 -18.34
C LYS A 35 5.96 -8.46 -19.87
N ILE A 36 5.84 -7.29 -20.52
CA ILE A 36 5.98 -7.13 -21.97
C ILE A 36 7.38 -7.57 -22.44
N LEU A 37 8.45 -7.15 -21.76
CA LEU A 37 9.82 -7.50 -22.11
C LEU A 37 10.11 -8.99 -21.94
N ILE A 38 9.61 -9.61 -20.88
CA ILE A 38 9.81 -11.04 -20.67
C ILE A 38 9.06 -11.86 -21.74
N VAL A 39 7.81 -11.50 -22.05
CA VAL A 39 7.06 -12.16 -23.13
C VAL A 39 7.76 -11.95 -24.48
N ALA A 40 8.27 -10.75 -24.76
CA ALA A 40 9.01 -10.45 -25.97
C ALA A 40 10.33 -11.25 -26.07
N SER A 41 11.10 -11.36 -24.98
CA SER A 41 12.37 -12.11 -24.98
C SER A 41 12.14 -13.60 -25.19
N PHE A 42 11.11 -14.18 -24.56
CA PHE A 42 10.71 -15.57 -24.80
C PHE A 42 10.25 -15.79 -26.24
N LEU A 43 9.47 -14.86 -26.82
CA LEU A 43 9.08 -14.92 -28.24
C LEU A 43 10.31 -14.91 -29.16
N VAL A 44 11.26 -14.01 -28.93
CA VAL A 44 12.49 -13.90 -29.75
C VAL A 44 13.34 -15.16 -29.65
N CYS A 45 13.65 -15.64 -28.43
CA CYS A 45 14.39 -16.88 -28.21
C CYS A 45 13.71 -18.08 -28.90
N SER A 46 12.39 -18.10 -28.86
CA SER A 46 11.61 -19.17 -29.47
C SER A 46 11.58 -19.12 -31.00
N ILE A 47 11.55 -17.93 -31.59
CA ILE A 47 11.68 -17.73 -33.05
C ILE A 47 13.08 -18.16 -33.52
N ILE A 48 14.14 -17.78 -32.81
CA ILE A 48 15.52 -18.19 -33.10
C ILE A 48 15.66 -19.73 -33.04
N TRP A 49 15.03 -20.36 -32.04
CA TRP A 49 15.01 -21.81 -31.93
C TRP A 49 14.20 -22.51 -33.05
N LEU A 50 13.07 -21.92 -33.46
CA LEU A 50 12.27 -22.39 -34.60
C LEU A 50 13.03 -22.31 -35.93
N LEU A 51 13.72 -21.19 -36.18
CA LEU A 51 14.52 -20.96 -37.38
C LEU A 51 15.72 -21.91 -37.47
N SER A 52 16.28 -22.34 -36.33
CA SER A 52 17.42 -23.25 -36.28
C SER A 52 17.06 -24.74 -36.41
N HIS A 53 15.82 -25.16 -36.11
CA HIS A 53 15.46 -26.59 -36.01
C HIS A 53 14.34 -27.09 -36.94
N GLY A 54 13.73 -26.22 -37.79
CA GLY A 54 12.90 -26.62 -38.95
C GLY A 54 11.61 -27.43 -38.68
N LYS A 55 11.30 -27.82 -37.44
CA LYS A 55 10.13 -28.64 -37.08
C LYS A 55 8.99 -27.79 -36.50
N LEU A 56 8.30 -27.07 -37.37
CA LEU A 56 7.31 -26.04 -37.05
C LEU A 56 6.19 -26.48 -36.07
N LYS A 57 5.65 -27.69 -36.20
CA LYS A 57 4.41 -28.09 -35.49
C LYS A 57 4.59 -28.54 -34.03
N LYS A 58 5.68 -29.25 -33.72
CA LYS A 58 5.95 -29.71 -32.34
C LYS A 58 6.56 -28.59 -31.49
N ALA A 59 7.44 -27.81 -32.11
CA ALA A 59 8.11 -26.67 -31.51
C ALA A 59 7.14 -25.59 -30.99
N LEU A 60 6.22 -25.14 -31.87
CA LEU A 60 5.22 -24.12 -31.53
C LEU A 60 4.32 -24.56 -30.38
N LYS A 61 3.99 -25.86 -30.30
CA LYS A 61 3.20 -26.42 -29.19
C LYS A 61 3.90 -26.27 -27.85
N TYR A 62 5.20 -26.59 -27.77
CA TYR A 62 5.96 -26.48 -26.52
C TYR A 62 6.23 -25.02 -26.13
N LEU A 63 6.41 -24.14 -27.11
CA LEU A 63 6.53 -22.69 -26.93
C LEU A 63 5.27 -22.10 -26.27
N VAL A 64 4.10 -22.41 -26.82
CA VAL A 64 2.82 -21.93 -26.26
C VAL A 64 2.63 -22.44 -24.83
N ILE A 65 2.93 -23.73 -24.58
CA ILE A 65 2.88 -24.30 -23.22
C ILE A 65 3.87 -23.59 -22.29
N SER A 66 5.10 -23.31 -22.73
CA SER A 66 6.10 -22.62 -21.92
C SER A 66 5.68 -21.20 -21.57
N LEU A 67 5.15 -20.43 -22.53
CA LEU A 67 4.62 -19.09 -22.29
C LEU A 67 3.45 -19.11 -21.30
N MET A 68 2.58 -20.12 -21.39
CA MET A 68 1.45 -20.28 -20.47
C MET A 68 1.90 -20.61 -19.06
N VAL A 69 2.81 -21.60 -18.91
CA VAL A 69 3.37 -21.96 -17.60
C VAL A 69 4.08 -20.76 -16.99
N PHE A 70 4.88 -20.04 -17.78
CA PHE A 70 5.59 -18.86 -17.32
C PHE A 70 4.63 -17.76 -16.86
N GLY A 71 3.60 -17.43 -17.65
CA GLY A 71 2.60 -16.43 -17.29
C GLY A 71 1.85 -16.78 -16.00
N ILE A 72 1.51 -18.05 -15.81
CA ILE A 72 0.88 -18.53 -14.57
C ILE A 72 1.84 -18.38 -13.38
N CYS A 73 3.07 -18.91 -13.48
CA CYS A 73 4.05 -18.84 -12.40
C CYS A 73 4.37 -17.39 -12.00
N PHE A 74 4.52 -16.49 -12.97
CA PHE A 74 4.78 -15.08 -12.72
C PHE A 74 3.60 -14.38 -12.04
N THR A 75 2.38 -14.57 -12.55
CA THR A 75 1.17 -13.99 -11.94
C THR A 75 0.98 -14.50 -10.51
N SER A 76 1.25 -15.78 -10.26
CA SER A 76 1.22 -16.35 -8.92
C SER A 76 2.31 -15.77 -8.01
N PHE A 77 3.52 -15.54 -8.53
CA PHE A 77 4.61 -14.91 -7.78
C PHE A 77 4.30 -13.45 -7.44
N GLU A 78 3.83 -12.67 -8.39
CA GLU A 78 3.40 -11.27 -8.19
C GLU A 78 2.29 -11.20 -7.14
N SER A 79 1.26 -12.04 -7.29
CA SER A 79 0.19 -12.15 -6.31
C SER A 79 0.72 -12.53 -4.92
N TYR A 80 1.68 -13.45 -4.83
CA TYR A 80 2.33 -13.82 -3.57
C TYR A 80 3.10 -12.65 -2.95
N VAL A 81 3.90 -11.94 -3.75
CA VAL A 81 4.71 -10.79 -3.27
C VAL A 81 3.81 -9.67 -2.75
N PHE A 82 2.72 -9.36 -3.47
CA PHE A 82 1.78 -8.32 -3.07
C PHE A 82 0.89 -8.73 -1.90
N THR A 83 0.54 -10.02 -1.78
CA THR A 83 -0.21 -10.50 -0.62
C THR A 83 0.66 -10.68 0.62
N LYS A 84 2.00 -10.74 0.49
CA LYS A 84 2.95 -10.94 1.59
C LYS A 84 4.13 -9.97 1.52
N ALA A 85 3.85 -8.68 1.56
CA ALA A 85 4.83 -7.61 1.40
C ALA A 85 5.61 -7.28 2.68
N GLY A 86 6.16 -8.29 3.36
CA GLY A 86 6.90 -8.11 4.62
C GLY A 86 6.01 -7.76 5.82
N TYR A 87 6.62 -7.51 6.98
CA TYR A 87 5.93 -7.16 8.22
C TYR A 87 6.22 -5.70 8.60
N PRO A 88 5.27 -5.00 9.25
CA PRO A 88 5.55 -3.71 9.87
C PRO A 88 6.69 -3.82 10.89
N SER A 89 7.61 -2.85 10.89
CA SER A 89 8.71 -2.75 11.87
C SER A 89 8.19 -2.57 13.31
N THR A 90 7.00 -2.03 13.46
CA THR A 90 6.30 -1.87 14.74
C THR A 90 5.90 -3.19 15.37
N TYR A 91 5.92 -4.31 14.64
CA TYR A 91 5.51 -5.62 15.13
C TYR A 91 6.73 -6.49 15.40
N ASP A 92 6.70 -7.26 16.48
CA ASP A 92 7.73 -8.25 16.77
C ASP A 92 7.59 -9.41 15.77
N ALA A 93 8.57 -9.54 14.88
CA ALA A 93 8.61 -10.61 13.88
C ALA A 93 8.64 -12.03 14.50
N SER A 94 9.02 -12.16 15.77
CA SER A 94 9.06 -13.43 16.50
C SER A 94 7.74 -13.78 17.22
N ALA A 95 6.80 -12.83 17.29
CA ALA A 95 5.49 -12.99 17.92
C ALA A 95 4.38 -12.54 16.96
N PRO A 96 3.83 -13.46 16.11
CA PRO A 96 2.63 -13.13 15.35
C PRO A 96 1.52 -12.67 16.31
N ASP A 97 0.72 -11.70 15.88
CA ASP A 97 -0.40 -11.09 16.62
C ASP A 97 -0.01 -10.01 17.67
N VAL A 98 1.26 -9.60 17.76
CA VAL A 98 1.60 -8.32 18.41
C VAL A 98 1.14 -7.18 17.50
N THR A 99 0.15 -6.44 17.95
CA THR A 99 -0.60 -5.45 17.16
C THR A 99 -0.27 -4.03 17.57
N LEU A 100 -0.56 -3.09 16.66
CA LEU A 100 -0.56 -1.68 17.00
C LEU A 100 -1.69 -1.44 18.01
N SER A 101 -1.33 -0.99 19.21
CA SER A 101 -2.28 -0.78 20.30
C SER A 101 -1.98 0.53 21.02
N TYR A 102 -2.97 1.08 21.70
CA TYR A 102 -2.76 2.20 22.62
C TYR A 102 -2.29 1.65 23.98
N PRO A 103 -1.27 2.24 24.63
CA PRO A 103 -0.55 3.46 24.25
C PRO A 103 0.67 3.24 23.35
N ASN A 104 0.98 2.00 22.95
CA ASN A 104 2.20 1.67 22.20
C ASN A 104 2.36 2.43 20.87
N ILE A 105 1.25 2.81 20.21
CA ILE A 105 1.24 3.68 19.03
C ILE A 105 2.01 4.99 19.23
N LEU A 106 2.08 5.53 20.45
CA LEU A 106 2.78 6.79 20.76
C LEU A 106 4.31 6.70 20.67
N TYR A 107 4.87 5.48 20.59
CA TYR A 107 6.30 5.23 20.51
C TYR A 107 6.75 4.75 19.12
N VAL A 108 5.85 4.78 18.14
CA VAL A 108 6.13 4.35 16.77
C VAL A 108 6.88 5.44 16.01
N SER A 109 7.88 5.03 15.22
CA SER A 109 8.52 5.89 14.22
C SER A 109 7.81 5.78 12.87
N LEU A 110 7.32 6.91 12.36
CA LEU A 110 6.71 6.99 11.04
C LEU A 110 7.76 6.80 9.93
N THR A 111 8.97 7.32 10.15
CA THR A 111 10.10 7.15 9.23
C THR A 111 10.47 5.67 9.09
N GLU A 112 10.57 4.94 10.21
CA GLU A 112 10.92 3.51 10.19
C GLU A 112 9.86 2.67 9.46
N ILE A 113 8.57 2.98 9.64
CA ILE A 113 7.48 2.32 8.89
C ILE A 113 7.68 2.52 7.39
N VAL A 114 7.91 3.76 6.94
CA VAL A 114 8.07 4.08 5.52
C VAL A 114 9.34 3.44 4.96
N GLN A 115 10.44 3.47 5.70
CA GLN A 115 11.70 2.85 5.29
C GLN A 115 11.55 1.34 5.14
N GLY A 116 10.91 0.68 6.12
CA GLY A 116 10.64 -0.74 6.09
C GLY A 116 9.77 -1.14 4.90
N ILE A 117 8.78 -0.33 4.53
CA ILE A 117 7.97 -0.55 3.31
C ILE A 117 8.82 -0.40 2.05
N LYS A 118 9.65 0.64 1.96
CA LYS A 118 10.54 0.88 0.81
C LYS A 118 11.53 -0.26 0.57
N GLU A 119 11.89 -1.00 1.62
CA GLU A 119 12.76 -2.18 1.56
C GLU A 119 12.04 -3.47 1.12
N THR A 120 10.71 -3.45 0.99
CA THR A 120 9.95 -4.65 0.57
C THR A 120 10.12 -4.96 -0.92
N THR A 121 10.04 -6.25 -1.25
CA THR A 121 10.01 -6.71 -2.66
C THR A 121 8.82 -6.12 -3.42
N ALA A 122 7.68 -5.93 -2.76
CA ALA A 122 6.49 -5.34 -3.38
C ALA A 122 6.72 -3.89 -3.79
N PHE A 123 7.31 -3.07 -2.91
CA PHE A 123 7.67 -1.68 -3.24
C PHE A 123 8.69 -1.63 -4.38
N THR A 124 9.73 -2.46 -4.30
CA THR A 124 10.77 -2.54 -5.33
C THR A 124 10.17 -2.93 -6.69
N LEU A 125 9.31 -3.95 -6.72
CA LEU A 125 8.64 -4.39 -7.94
C LEU A 125 7.77 -3.26 -8.53
N PHE A 126 6.96 -2.61 -7.70
CA PHE A 126 6.12 -1.49 -8.12
C PHE A 126 6.95 -0.29 -8.65
N SER A 127 8.03 0.07 -7.96
CA SER A 127 8.95 1.13 -8.39
C SER A 127 9.64 0.82 -9.73
N LEU A 128 9.98 -0.46 -9.97
CA LEU A 128 10.50 -0.89 -11.26
C LEU A 128 9.44 -0.82 -12.36
N GLU A 129 8.20 -1.21 -12.07
CA GLU A 129 7.09 -1.20 -13.05
C GLU A 129 6.63 0.22 -13.41
N HIS A 130 6.72 1.15 -12.48
CA HIS A 130 6.31 2.54 -12.67
C HIS A 130 7.51 3.47 -12.53
N SER A 131 8.26 3.60 -13.64
CA SER A 131 9.47 4.40 -13.72
C SER A 131 9.20 5.84 -13.29
N GLY A 132 9.88 6.34 -12.26
CA GLY A 132 9.70 7.71 -11.79
C GLY A 132 9.89 7.80 -10.28
N THR A 133 9.72 9.01 -9.75
CA THR A 133 9.71 9.22 -8.31
C THR A 133 8.37 8.75 -7.75
N LEU A 134 8.42 7.93 -6.71
CA LEU A 134 7.25 7.58 -5.92
C LEU A 134 7.13 8.60 -4.78
N SER A 135 6.02 9.34 -4.73
CA SER A 135 5.72 10.27 -3.64
C SER A 135 4.95 9.56 -2.55
N LEU A 136 5.31 9.81 -1.29
CA LEU A 136 4.48 9.41 -0.15
C LEU A 136 3.24 10.32 -0.09
N GLU A 137 2.06 9.72 -0.07
CA GLU A 137 0.80 10.47 -0.03
C GLU A 137 0.24 10.52 1.39
N ASP A 138 0.19 9.40 2.10
CA ASP A 138 -0.39 9.33 3.44
C ASP A 138 0.14 8.14 4.25
N ILE A 139 0.04 8.30 5.57
CA ILE A 139 0.20 7.25 6.57
C ILE A 139 -1.03 7.30 7.46
N GLU A 140 -1.68 6.17 7.73
CA GLU A 140 -2.75 6.01 8.71
C GLU A 140 -2.34 4.90 9.69
N LEU A 141 -2.25 5.25 10.97
CA LEU A 141 -2.11 4.35 12.10
C LEU A 141 -3.40 4.43 12.90
N SER A 142 -4.06 3.31 13.16
CA SER A 142 -5.33 3.31 13.86
C SER A 142 -5.39 2.24 14.93
N THR A 143 -5.82 2.61 16.13
CA THR A 143 -6.14 1.65 17.21
C THR A 143 -7.64 1.58 17.51
N THR A 144 -8.48 2.37 16.83
CA THR A 144 -9.95 2.27 16.93
C THR A 144 -10.48 1.03 16.22
N ARG A 145 -9.78 0.56 15.19
CA ARG A 145 -10.14 -0.67 14.48
C ARG A 145 -9.72 -1.91 15.29
N PRO A 146 -10.53 -2.99 15.28
CA PRO A 146 -10.17 -4.23 15.95
C PRO A 146 -8.79 -4.70 15.51
N ASN A 147 -7.88 -4.91 16.48
CA ASN A 147 -6.51 -5.40 16.30
C ASN A 147 -5.52 -4.44 15.62
N GLY A 148 -5.81 -3.15 15.61
CA GLY A 148 -4.92 -2.12 15.08
C GLY A 148 -4.75 -2.18 13.56
N ARG A 149 -4.37 -1.05 12.97
CA ARG A 149 -4.16 -0.93 11.52
C ARG A 149 -3.03 0.02 11.19
N ILE A 150 -2.26 -0.34 10.18
CA ILE A 150 -1.23 0.48 9.56
C ILE A 150 -1.55 0.51 8.07
N GLU A 151 -1.68 1.69 7.49
CA GLU A 151 -1.87 1.91 6.06
C GLU A 151 -0.91 3.00 5.59
N VAL A 152 -0.26 2.77 4.45
CA VAL A 152 0.65 3.74 3.83
C VAL A 152 0.42 3.71 2.33
N SER A 153 0.23 4.87 1.69
CA SER A 153 0.10 4.95 0.24
C SER A 153 1.22 5.76 -0.41
N PHE A 154 1.64 5.30 -1.58
CA PHE A 154 2.56 5.99 -2.46
C PHE A 154 1.90 6.21 -3.82
N TYR A 155 2.23 7.33 -4.45
CA TYR A 155 1.79 7.68 -5.78
C TYR A 155 2.96 7.66 -6.78
N ALA A 156 2.70 7.09 -7.95
CA ALA A 156 3.61 7.06 -9.08
C ALA A 156 3.14 8.05 -10.16
N GLU A 157 3.82 9.19 -10.26
CA GLU A 157 3.44 10.27 -11.19
C GLU A 157 3.44 9.84 -12.66
N SER A 158 4.41 9.04 -13.06
CA SER A 158 4.60 8.63 -14.45
C SER A 158 3.46 7.79 -15.03
N SER A 159 2.75 7.05 -14.18
CA SER A 159 1.67 6.15 -14.58
C SER A 159 0.32 6.53 -13.98
N SER A 160 0.27 7.56 -13.11
CA SER A 160 -0.91 7.91 -12.32
C SER A 160 -1.48 6.71 -11.56
N MET A 161 -0.60 5.91 -10.95
CA MET A 161 -0.95 4.73 -10.17
C MET A 161 -0.60 4.94 -8.71
N GLY A 162 -1.40 4.37 -7.81
CA GLY A 162 -1.10 4.26 -6.39
C GLY A 162 -0.71 2.83 -6.01
N ILE A 163 0.20 2.71 -5.06
CA ILE A 163 0.39 1.49 -4.28
C ILE A 163 0.10 1.79 -2.82
N ARG A 164 -0.67 0.91 -2.19
CA ARG A 164 -1.04 0.99 -0.78
C ARG A 164 -0.58 -0.25 -0.07
N PHE A 165 0.04 -0.08 1.10
CA PHE A 165 0.46 -1.13 2.00
C PHE A 165 -0.44 -1.09 3.22
N ALA A 166 -1.19 -2.16 3.48
CA ALA A 166 -2.09 -2.24 4.63
C ALA A 166 -1.75 -3.47 5.48
N SER A 167 -1.67 -3.28 6.79
CA SER A 167 -1.52 -4.36 7.77
C SER A 167 -2.49 -4.16 8.92
N SER A 168 -3.02 -5.26 9.44
CA SER A 168 -3.89 -5.30 10.62
C SER A 168 -3.66 -6.61 11.38
N ALA A 169 -3.99 -6.65 12.66
CA ALA A 169 -3.93 -7.87 13.46
C ALA A 169 -2.54 -8.55 13.48
N GLY A 170 -1.45 -7.77 13.43
CA GLY A 170 -0.10 -8.32 13.49
C GLY A 170 0.32 -9.08 12.22
N HIS A 171 -0.47 -8.98 11.14
CA HIS A 171 -0.17 -9.66 9.88
C HIS A 171 0.82 -8.88 9.01
N HIS A 172 1.36 -9.56 8.00
CA HIS A 172 2.17 -8.93 6.97
C HIS A 172 1.37 -7.86 6.21
N TYR A 173 2.09 -6.94 5.56
CA TYR A 173 1.46 -6.00 4.64
C TYR A 173 0.82 -6.76 3.47
N VAL A 174 -0.44 -6.44 3.22
CA VAL A 174 -1.15 -6.73 1.98
C VAL A 174 -1.12 -5.46 1.15
N THR A 175 -0.68 -5.56 -0.09
CA THR A 175 -0.58 -4.42 -1.00
C THR A 175 -1.68 -4.42 -2.04
N SER A 176 -2.19 -3.25 -2.35
CA SER A 176 -3.07 -3.02 -3.48
C SER A 176 -2.48 -1.97 -4.42
N VAL A 177 -2.66 -2.20 -5.71
CA VAL A 177 -2.28 -1.25 -6.77
C VAL A 177 -3.56 -0.80 -7.46
N THR A 178 -3.77 0.52 -7.53
CA THR A 178 -5.00 1.10 -8.09
C THR A 178 -4.68 2.35 -8.91
N PRO A 179 -5.41 2.61 -10.02
CA PRO A 179 -5.35 3.90 -10.68
C PRO A 179 -5.65 5.03 -9.69
N TRP A 180 -4.83 6.08 -9.70
CA TRP A 180 -5.08 7.25 -8.88
C TRP A 180 -6.17 8.09 -9.55
N ILE A 181 -7.21 8.45 -8.80
CA ILE A 181 -8.31 9.27 -9.30
C ILE A 181 -8.14 10.67 -8.73
N GLY A 182 -8.00 11.66 -9.62
CA GLY A 182 -7.78 13.05 -9.24
C GLY A 182 -6.29 13.42 -9.17
N LEU A 183 -6.02 14.61 -8.64
CA LEU A 183 -4.66 15.08 -8.40
C LEU A 183 -4.17 14.53 -7.05
N PRO A 184 -2.95 13.97 -6.98
CA PRO A 184 -2.36 13.57 -5.70
C PRO A 184 -2.18 14.80 -4.81
N SER A 185 -2.40 14.62 -3.52
CA SER A 185 -2.40 15.75 -2.59
C SER A 185 -1.00 16.36 -2.46
N SER A 186 0.05 15.55 -2.61
CA SER A 186 1.44 16.02 -2.65
C SER A 186 1.74 17.03 -3.77
N GLN A 187 0.96 17.03 -4.86
CA GLN A 187 1.09 17.98 -5.97
C GLN A 187 0.20 19.22 -5.82
N LEU A 188 -0.85 19.14 -5.00
CA LEU A 188 -1.79 20.25 -4.78
C LEU A 188 -1.20 21.33 -3.86
N TYR A 189 -0.39 20.93 -2.89
CA TYR A 189 0.15 21.84 -1.87
C TYR A 189 1.65 22.04 -2.09
N PHE A 190 2.05 23.27 -2.39
CA PHE A 190 3.44 23.59 -2.68
C PHE A 190 4.29 23.47 -1.41
N GLN A 191 5.25 22.55 -1.43
CA GLN A 191 5.96 22.15 -0.23
C GLN A 191 7.17 23.06 0.03
N LYS A 192 7.40 23.42 1.31
CA LYS A 192 8.72 23.91 1.75
C LYS A 192 9.72 22.78 2.04
N GLN A 193 9.21 21.56 2.30
CA GLN A 193 9.98 20.43 2.82
C GLN A 193 9.48 19.13 2.18
N THR A 194 10.38 18.17 2.00
CA THR A 194 10.04 16.84 1.47
C THR A 194 9.24 15.99 2.47
N PRO A 195 8.52 14.95 2.03
CA PRO A 195 7.86 14.01 2.94
C PRO A 195 8.83 13.39 3.95
N GLU A 196 10.02 12.98 3.51
CA GLU A 196 11.05 12.39 4.37
C GLU A 196 11.53 13.36 5.47
N GLU A 197 11.77 14.62 5.13
CA GLU A 197 12.11 15.66 6.11
C GLU A 197 10.96 15.93 7.08
N THR A 198 9.72 15.85 6.59
CA THR A 198 8.52 16.03 7.41
C THR A 198 8.36 14.89 8.42
N LEU A 199 8.48 13.64 7.98
CA LEU A 199 8.43 12.47 8.87
C LEU A 199 9.55 12.49 9.90
N SER A 200 10.76 12.88 9.51
CA SER A 200 11.87 13.02 10.45
C SER A 200 11.58 14.06 11.53
N GLN A 201 10.94 15.18 11.20
CA GLN A 201 10.54 16.18 12.19
C GLN A 201 9.46 15.65 13.14
N PHE A 202 8.45 14.95 12.62
CA PHE A 202 7.46 14.28 13.47
C PHE A 202 8.12 13.29 14.43
N ASP A 203 9.03 12.45 13.95
CA ASP A 203 9.73 11.46 14.78
C ASP A 203 10.70 12.10 15.78
N ASN A 204 11.33 13.22 15.44
CA ASN A 204 12.22 13.97 16.34
C ASN A 204 11.47 14.53 17.57
N LEU A 205 10.22 14.96 17.38
CA LEU A 205 9.34 15.36 18.48
C LEU A 205 8.71 14.13 19.16
N GLY A 206 8.34 13.13 18.38
CA GLY A 206 7.70 11.89 18.80
C GLY A 206 6.18 12.05 18.97
N LEU A 207 5.42 11.01 18.61
CA LEU A 207 3.95 11.01 18.70
C LEU A 207 3.43 11.27 20.13
N GLN A 208 4.16 10.81 21.15
CA GLN A 208 3.89 11.14 22.55
C GLN A 208 3.84 12.65 22.80
N TRP A 209 4.76 13.43 22.23
CA TRP A 209 4.80 14.88 22.43
C TRP A 209 3.57 15.57 21.85
N PHE A 210 3.18 15.20 20.61
CA PHE A 210 1.97 15.72 19.97
C PHE A 210 0.70 15.35 20.76
N TYR A 211 0.64 14.12 21.26
CA TYR A 211 -0.45 13.66 22.12
C TYR A 211 -0.56 14.47 23.42
N ASP A 212 0.57 14.74 24.08
CA ASP A 212 0.58 15.53 25.32
C ASP A 212 0.12 16.97 25.05
N GLN A 213 0.53 17.58 23.93
CA GLN A 213 0.04 18.90 23.51
C GLN A 213 -1.46 18.91 23.23
N ALA A 214 -1.99 17.88 22.54
CA ALA A 214 -3.43 17.75 22.30
C ALA A 214 -4.20 17.60 23.61
N CYS A 215 -3.70 16.78 24.55
CA CYS A 215 -4.32 16.59 25.86
C CYS A 215 -4.32 17.87 26.70
N GLU A 216 -3.23 18.65 26.67
CA GLU A 216 -3.15 19.93 27.36
C GLU A 216 -4.16 20.93 26.79
N GLN A 217 -4.26 21.05 25.47
CA GLN A 217 -5.23 21.94 24.84
C GLN A 217 -6.67 21.50 25.08
N TYR A 218 -6.93 20.19 25.07
CA TYR A 218 -8.24 19.65 25.47
C TYR A 218 -8.57 20.07 26.91
N GLN A 219 -7.66 19.82 27.86
CA GLN A 219 -7.85 20.14 29.26
C GLN A 219 -8.05 21.65 29.49
N ASN A 220 -7.33 22.49 28.76
CA ASN A 220 -7.49 23.94 28.83
C ASN A 220 -8.88 24.40 28.33
N LYS A 221 -9.47 23.70 27.35
CA LYS A 221 -10.80 24.02 26.80
C LYS A 221 -11.96 23.44 27.62
N THR A 222 -11.80 22.23 28.17
CA THR A 222 -12.90 21.49 28.83
C THR A 222 -12.80 21.49 30.36
N GLY A 223 -11.65 21.85 30.91
CA GLY A 223 -11.35 21.78 32.35
C GLY A 223 -10.97 20.38 32.84
N THR A 224 -10.98 19.35 31.99
CA THR A 224 -10.68 17.96 32.35
C THR A 224 -9.71 17.33 31.37
N ARG A 225 -8.83 16.43 31.84
CA ARG A 225 -7.95 15.68 30.95
C ARG A 225 -8.78 14.66 30.15
N PRO A 226 -8.54 14.48 28.84
CA PRO A 226 -9.29 13.51 28.05
C PRO A 226 -8.98 12.08 28.50
N ASN A 227 -10.01 11.22 28.55
CA ASN A 227 -9.87 9.80 28.87
C ASN A 227 -9.74 8.97 27.59
N VAL A 228 -8.57 9.04 26.95
CA VAL A 228 -8.31 8.37 25.68
C VAL A 228 -8.05 6.88 25.90
N THR A 229 -8.82 6.03 25.20
CA THR A 229 -8.66 4.57 25.18
C THR A 229 -8.17 4.05 23.84
N SER A 230 -8.32 4.84 22.77
CA SER A 230 -7.81 4.53 21.44
C SER A 230 -7.38 5.80 20.72
N LEU A 231 -6.42 5.65 19.81
CA LEU A 231 -5.82 6.76 19.09
C LEU A 231 -5.70 6.41 17.60
N ASP A 232 -6.05 7.37 16.76
CA ASP A 232 -5.72 7.31 15.34
C ASP A 232 -4.75 8.45 15.01
N VAL A 233 -3.70 8.13 14.28
CA VAL A 233 -2.67 9.04 13.81
C VAL A 233 -2.64 8.97 12.30
N SER A 234 -2.76 10.08 11.60
CA SER A 234 -2.59 10.11 10.16
C SER A 234 -1.75 11.28 9.70
N THR A 235 -1.01 11.11 8.61
CA THR A 235 -0.44 12.23 7.87
C THR A 235 -1.38 12.62 6.74
N GLN A 236 -1.57 13.91 6.55
CA GLN A 236 -2.42 14.44 5.49
C GLN A 236 -1.72 15.61 4.82
N TRP A 237 -2.08 15.89 3.58
CA TRP A 237 -1.66 17.11 2.92
C TRP A 237 -2.78 18.13 3.02
N GLN A 238 -2.49 19.26 3.66
CA GLN A 238 -3.50 20.26 3.98
C GLN A 238 -3.00 21.67 3.69
N GLU A 239 -3.98 22.56 3.51
CA GLU A 239 -3.80 24.01 3.57
C GLU A 239 -4.57 24.55 4.77
N TYR A 240 -3.84 25.12 5.74
CA TYR A 240 -4.43 25.74 6.92
C TYR A 240 -3.85 27.14 7.12
N GLY A 241 -4.68 28.16 6.86
CA GLY A 241 -4.25 29.56 6.95
C GLY A 241 -3.12 29.86 5.97
N GLY A 242 -1.91 30.09 6.49
CA GLY A 242 -0.70 30.32 5.68
C GLY A 242 0.21 29.10 5.52
N TYR A 243 -0.14 27.95 6.10
CA TYR A 243 0.62 26.72 5.96
C TYR A 243 0.04 25.86 4.81
N GLN A 244 0.94 25.33 3.97
CA GLN A 244 0.63 24.37 2.92
C GLN A 244 1.69 23.27 2.98
N GLY A 245 1.26 22.04 3.21
CA GLY A 245 2.19 20.91 3.34
C GLY A 245 1.61 19.72 4.08
N MET A 246 2.46 18.76 4.39
CA MET A 246 2.07 17.59 5.16
C MET A 246 1.89 17.95 6.63
N THR A 247 0.80 17.50 7.23
CA THR A 247 0.42 17.69 8.63
C THR A 247 0.31 16.34 9.33
N LEU A 248 0.30 16.37 10.66
CA LEU A 248 -0.02 15.23 11.51
C LEU A 248 -1.38 15.47 12.15
N LEU A 249 -2.36 14.63 11.82
CA LEU A 249 -3.66 14.59 12.48
C LEU A 249 -3.66 13.50 13.54
N LEU A 250 -3.98 13.88 14.77
CA LEU A 250 -4.06 13.01 15.93
C LEU A 250 -5.49 13.05 16.48
N SER A 251 -6.16 11.90 16.48
CA SER A 251 -7.56 11.75 16.89
C SER A 251 -7.66 10.86 18.11
N GLY A 252 -8.15 11.43 19.21
CA GLY A 252 -8.33 10.75 20.48
C GLY A 252 -9.76 10.24 20.64
N TRP A 253 -9.92 8.99 21.05
CA TRP A 253 -11.21 8.34 21.18
C TRP A 253 -11.36 7.71 22.57
N GLN A 254 -12.60 7.66 23.05
CA GLN A 254 -12.99 6.93 24.26
C GLN A 254 -13.97 5.82 23.91
N GLN A 255 -13.81 4.65 24.52
CA GLN A 255 -14.77 3.56 24.40
C GLN A 255 -15.91 3.75 25.41
N VAL A 256 -17.13 3.97 24.91
CA VAL A 256 -18.35 4.11 25.71
C VAL A 256 -19.37 3.09 25.23
N ASN A 257 -19.78 2.16 26.10
CA ASN A 257 -20.73 1.09 25.75
C ASN A 257 -20.34 0.23 24.52
N ASN A 258 -19.04 0.02 24.29
CA ASN A 258 -18.44 -0.63 23.12
C ASN A 258 -18.42 0.19 21.82
N ASP A 259 -18.94 1.42 21.82
CA ASP A 259 -18.85 2.33 20.69
C ASP A 259 -17.69 3.33 20.90
N PRO A 260 -16.90 3.64 19.85
CA PRO A 260 -15.89 4.68 19.92
C PRO A 260 -16.58 6.05 19.87
N GLU A 261 -16.44 6.82 20.93
CA GLU A 261 -16.80 8.24 20.98
C GLU A 261 -15.58 9.11 20.73
N ASP A 262 -15.72 10.08 19.83
CA ASP A 262 -14.67 11.06 19.51
C ASP A 262 -14.49 12.02 20.69
N LEU A 263 -13.26 12.20 21.13
CA LEU A 263 -12.90 13.19 22.14
C LEU A 263 -12.30 14.43 21.50
N PHE A 264 -11.37 14.24 20.56
CA PHE A 264 -10.73 15.36 19.88
C PHE A 264 -10.08 14.94 18.58
N HIS A 265 -9.97 15.92 17.69
CA HIS A 265 -9.12 15.89 16.51
C HIS A 265 -8.16 17.08 16.57
N ALA A 266 -6.87 16.80 16.69
CA ALA A 266 -5.81 17.81 16.76
C ALA A 266 -4.88 17.69 15.56
N GLU A 267 -4.67 18.77 14.83
CA GLU A 267 -3.79 18.79 13.67
C GLU A 267 -2.57 19.67 13.91
N PHE A 268 -1.41 19.21 13.45
CA PHE A 268 -0.11 19.82 13.70
C PHE A 268 0.73 19.96 12.44
N GLN A 269 1.55 21.02 12.42
CA GLN A 269 2.68 21.14 11.52
C GLN A 269 3.85 20.23 11.98
N PRO A 270 4.83 19.95 11.09
CA PRO A 270 6.02 19.14 11.40
C PRO A 270 6.86 19.69 12.56
N ASP A 271 6.86 21.00 12.76
CA ASP A 271 7.61 21.67 13.82
C ASP A 271 6.92 21.63 15.20
N GLY A 272 5.75 20.99 15.30
CA GLY A 272 4.97 20.91 16.54
C GLY A 272 3.90 21.99 16.68
N THR A 273 3.82 22.95 15.76
CA THR A 273 2.79 24.00 15.81
C THR A 273 1.40 23.39 15.60
N MET A 274 0.53 23.48 16.61
CA MET A 274 -0.87 23.07 16.48
C MET A 274 -1.63 24.02 15.56
N LEU A 275 -2.22 23.49 14.50
CA LEU A 275 -3.04 24.21 13.54
C LEU A 275 -4.47 24.40 14.06
N TYR A 276 -5.08 23.32 14.53
CA TYR A 276 -6.38 23.36 15.20
C TYR A 276 -6.58 22.18 16.15
N ILE A 277 -7.56 22.34 17.05
CA ILE A 277 -8.15 21.24 17.81
C ILE A 277 -9.67 21.38 17.81
N SER A 278 -10.34 20.37 17.27
CA SER A 278 -11.79 20.19 17.34
C SER A 278 -12.12 19.30 18.52
N ILE A 279 -13.10 19.71 19.31
CA ILE A 279 -13.63 18.94 20.44
C ILE A 279 -15.15 18.88 20.21
N PRO A 280 -15.73 17.69 20.00
CA PRO A 280 -17.17 17.55 19.85
C PRO A 280 -17.89 18.13 21.06
N THR A 281 -18.83 19.04 20.83
CA THR A 281 -19.74 19.50 21.88
C THR A 281 -20.90 18.52 21.98
N ASN A 282 -20.95 17.75 23.06
CA ASN A 282 -22.12 16.96 23.45
C ASN A 282 -23.25 17.85 24.00
#